data_AF-A0A8T4J8R9-F1
#
_entry.id   AF-A0A8T4J8R9-F1
#
_cell.length_a   1.000
_cell.length_b   1.000
_cell.length_c   1.000
_cell.angle_alpha   90.00
_cell.angle_beta   90.00
_cell.angle_gamma   90.00
#
_symmetry.space_group_name_H-M   'P 1'
#
loop_
_entity.id
_entity.type
_entity.pdbx_description
1 polymer ?
#
loop_
_entity_poly.entity_id
_entity_poly.type
_entity_poly.pdbx_seq_one_letter_code
_entity_poly.pdbx_strand_id
1 'polypeptide(L)'
;RPGGRRRVFLAHTSPGNSWVRTALVGQHGAGARTRADGPGAAEETDADAETGTDTGIDTGKGVGVDMAAALRGLDFAALSAGEHGGLWAPYTGDPLALVCTNGKRDRCCALLGRPLAAELAASGLGDVWEITHIGGHRFAPTLLVLPYGYAYARASARTVKGVLGAVRDGRVVTEGCRGRSAWDRPGQAADLAVREHAGEPSADALTVLRTRGDAPRWNVTVGHTDGRVWRVAVAAMDDGLPVPAACGAAPGAPERMHVEDITLVAGQVTARPPV
;
A
#
# COMPACT_ATOMS: atom_id res chain seq x y z
N ARG A 1 -6.14 -10.30 21.91
CA ARG A 1 -5.52 -10.47 23.25
C ARG A 1 -4.60 -9.27 23.52
N PRO A 2 -4.72 -8.55 24.64
CA PRO A 2 -3.69 -7.61 25.06
C PRO A 2 -2.42 -8.41 25.38
N GLY A 3 -1.27 -8.04 24.80
CA GLY A 3 0.04 -8.66 25.08
C GLY A 3 0.73 -9.40 23.93
N GLY A 4 0.12 -9.52 22.74
CA GLY A 4 0.78 -10.13 21.58
C GLY A 4 1.78 -9.21 20.88
N ARG A 5 2.87 -9.77 20.33
CA ARG A 5 3.73 -9.09 19.35
C ARG A 5 2.85 -8.62 18.19
N ARG A 6 2.95 -7.34 17.82
CA ARG A 6 2.24 -6.74 16.70
C ARG A 6 3.20 -6.57 15.54
N ARG A 7 2.81 -6.97 14.34
CA ARG A 7 3.60 -6.66 13.14
C ARG A 7 3.25 -5.25 12.66
N VAL A 8 4.26 -4.51 12.23
CA VAL A 8 4.13 -3.20 11.60
C VAL A 8 4.73 -3.27 10.20
N PHE A 9 4.13 -2.55 9.26
CA PHE A 9 4.63 -2.35 7.92
C PHE A 9 4.80 -0.85 7.65
N LEU A 10 5.82 -0.53 6.88
CA LEU A 10 6.04 0.78 6.29
C LEU A 10 6.31 0.58 4.80
N ALA A 11 5.65 1.36 3.96
CA ALA A 11 5.77 1.21 2.52
C ALA A 11 5.99 2.57 1.86
N HIS A 12 6.81 2.56 0.82
CA HIS A 12 6.95 3.63 -0.14
C HIS A 12 6.58 3.07 -1.50
N THR A 13 5.78 3.81 -2.28
CA THR A 13 5.06 3.26 -3.43
C THR A 13 5.35 3.98 -4.74
N SER A 14 6.37 4.85 -4.78
CA SER A 14 6.77 5.52 -6.02
C SER A 14 7.35 4.50 -7.02
N PRO A 15 7.08 4.64 -8.34
CA PRO A 15 7.61 3.72 -9.34
C PRO A 15 9.14 3.69 -9.34
N GLY A 16 9.70 2.50 -9.57
CA GLY A 16 11.15 2.27 -9.57
C GLY A 16 11.82 2.38 -8.20
N ASN A 17 11.10 2.79 -7.16
CA ASN A 17 11.58 2.88 -5.78
C ASN A 17 10.53 2.38 -4.78
N SER A 18 9.73 1.38 -5.17
CA SER A 18 8.73 0.81 -4.27
C SER A 18 9.36 -0.22 -3.35
N TRP A 19 9.11 -0.10 -2.05
CA TRP A 19 9.63 -1.03 -1.05
C TRP A 19 8.67 -1.15 0.14
N VAL A 20 8.77 -2.27 0.86
CA VAL A 20 8.06 -2.50 2.11
C VAL A 20 9.07 -2.92 3.17
N ARG A 21 8.98 -2.31 4.36
CA ARG A 21 9.74 -2.67 5.56
C ARG A 21 8.78 -3.22 6.61
N THR A 22 9.24 -4.18 7.41
CA THR A 22 8.45 -4.79 8.49
C THR A 22 9.25 -4.94 9.77
N ALA A 23 8.56 -4.82 10.90
CA ALA A 23 9.10 -5.06 12.23
C ALA A 23 8.04 -5.69 13.14
N LEU A 24 8.50 -6.37 14.19
CA LEU A 24 7.65 -6.84 15.29
C LEU A 24 7.77 -5.87 16.47
N VAL A 25 6.64 -5.39 16.96
CA VAL A 25 6.52 -4.50 18.11
C VAL A 25 5.94 -5.30 19.28
N GLY A 26 6.76 -5.53 20.30
CA GLY A 26 6.31 -6.03 21.61
C GLY A 26 6.07 -4.86 22.58
N GLN A 27 5.27 -5.07 23.63
CA GLN A 27 5.30 -4.12 24.74
C GLN A 27 6.67 -4.19 25.42
N HIS A 28 7.18 -3.03 25.85
CA HIS A 28 8.17 -2.96 26.90
C HIS A 28 7.83 -3.97 28.01
N GLY A 29 8.75 -4.89 28.30
CA GLY A 29 8.70 -5.58 29.57
C GLY A 29 8.68 -4.52 30.66
N ALA A 30 7.65 -4.55 31.51
CA ALA A 30 7.70 -3.85 32.79
C ALA A 30 9.03 -4.21 33.43
N GLY A 31 9.82 -3.18 33.75
CA GLY A 31 11.23 -3.31 34.10
C GLY A 31 11.49 -4.52 34.99
N ALA A 32 12.46 -5.35 34.58
CA ALA A 32 13.11 -6.25 35.50
C ALA A 32 13.70 -5.36 36.61
N ARG A 33 12.96 -5.26 37.73
CA ARG A 33 13.56 -4.85 39.00
C ARG A 33 14.60 -5.91 39.28
N THR A 34 15.86 -5.59 39.06
CA THR A 34 16.98 -6.31 39.66
C THR A 34 16.77 -6.30 41.17
N ARG A 35 16.14 -7.36 41.69
CA ARG A 35 16.37 -7.76 43.07
C ARG A 35 17.75 -8.41 43.06
N ALA A 36 18.73 -7.66 43.55
CA ALA A 36 19.88 -8.29 44.17
C ALA A 36 19.34 -9.08 45.35
N ASP A 37 19.59 -10.39 45.38
CA ASP A 37 19.81 -11.17 46.60
C ASP A 37 20.35 -12.56 46.24
N GLY A 38 21.61 -12.77 46.64
CA GLY A 38 22.31 -13.98 47.14
C GLY A 38 22.05 -15.40 46.60
N PRO A 39 23.06 -16.28 46.72
CA PRO A 39 23.20 -17.52 45.95
C PRO A 39 22.48 -18.73 46.58
N GLY A 40 22.03 -19.67 45.75
CA GLY A 40 21.53 -20.95 46.25
C GLY A 40 21.03 -21.92 45.17
N ALA A 41 21.83 -22.96 44.96
CA ALA A 41 21.47 -24.33 44.58
C ALA A 41 20.89 -24.65 43.18
N ALA A 42 21.46 -25.72 42.63
CA ALA A 42 21.16 -26.38 41.37
C ALA A 42 19.92 -27.28 41.46
N GLU A 43 19.25 -27.51 40.32
CA GLU A 43 18.73 -28.83 39.96
C GLU A 43 18.41 -28.90 38.45
N GLU A 44 18.88 -29.98 37.84
CA GLU A 44 18.57 -30.47 36.48
C GLU A 44 17.14 -31.01 36.40
N THR A 45 16.54 -30.99 35.21
CA THR A 45 15.81 -32.15 34.66
C THR A 45 15.79 -32.10 33.12
N ASP A 46 15.96 -33.29 32.54
CA ASP A 46 16.17 -33.65 31.13
C ASP A 46 14.88 -33.79 30.29
N ALA A 47 15.11 -33.69 28.95
CA ALA A 47 14.48 -34.34 27.77
C ALA A 47 12.93 -34.40 27.62
N ASP A 48 12.32 -34.11 26.47
CA ASP A 48 12.42 -34.87 25.20
C ASP A 48 12.09 -34.05 23.93
N ALA A 49 12.61 -34.54 22.80
CA ALA A 49 12.47 -34.08 21.40
C ALA A 49 11.04 -34.28 20.83
N GLU A 50 10.56 -33.58 19.78
CA GLU A 50 10.86 -33.86 18.35
C GLU A 50 10.42 -32.70 17.40
N THR A 51 11.30 -32.44 16.41
CA THR A 51 11.10 -32.00 15.00
C THR A 51 10.04 -30.93 14.66
N GLY A 52 10.32 -29.78 14.03
CA GLY A 52 11.44 -29.37 13.20
C GLY A 52 10.98 -29.02 11.78
N THR A 53 10.47 -27.82 11.55
CA THR A 53 10.69 -27.05 10.31
C THR A 53 10.95 -25.59 10.68
N ASP A 54 12.22 -25.39 10.96
CA ASP A 54 12.93 -24.14 11.13
C ASP A 54 12.97 -23.38 9.78
N THR A 55 12.36 -22.20 9.74
CA THR A 55 12.76 -21.13 8.82
C THR A 55 13.19 -19.93 9.65
N GLY A 56 14.32 -20.10 10.35
CA GLY A 56 14.98 -19.08 11.11
C GLY A 56 15.44 -17.92 10.24
N ILE A 57 15.10 -16.71 10.67
CA ILE A 57 16.01 -15.57 10.58
C ILE A 57 16.11 -15.00 11.99
N ASP A 58 17.17 -15.44 12.67
CA ASP A 58 17.71 -14.83 13.88
C ASP A 58 18.32 -13.47 13.50
N THR A 59 17.71 -12.36 13.93
CA THR A 59 18.36 -11.06 13.93
C THR A 59 19.12 -10.93 15.25
N GLY A 60 20.38 -11.36 15.23
CA GLY A 60 21.25 -11.33 16.39
C GLY A 60 21.33 -9.98 17.12
N LYS A 61 21.62 -10.07 18.42
CA LYS A 61 21.99 -8.99 19.36
C LYS A 61 20.95 -7.89 19.59
N GLY A 62 20.00 -8.20 20.48
CA GLY A 62 19.86 -7.52 21.76
C GLY A 62 20.21 -6.02 21.85
N VAL A 63 19.43 -5.19 21.18
CA VAL A 63 19.00 -3.91 21.76
C VAL A 63 17.49 -3.93 21.64
N GLY A 64 16.80 -4.06 22.77
CA GLY A 64 15.36 -3.88 22.85
C GLY A 64 15.05 -2.41 22.55
N VAL A 65 15.08 -2.03 21.27
CA VAL A 65 14.60 -0.73 20.84
C VAL A 65 13.13 -0.73 21.17
N ASP A 66 12.67 0.24 21.97
CA ASP A 66 11.24 0.47 22.10
C ASP A 66 10.73 0.86 20.73
N MET A 67 10.16 -0.10 20.02
CA MET A 67 9.63 0.15 18.70
C MET A 67 8.48 1.17 18.75
N ALA A 68 7.78 1.33 19.88
CA ALA A 68 6.76 2.36 20.03
C ALA A 68 7.36 3.77 20.17
N ALA A 69 8.55 3.92 20.73
CA ALA A 69 9.33 5.16 20.68
C ALA A 69 9.97 5.35 19.29
N ALA A 70 10.48 4.30 18.66
CA ALA A 70 11.05 4.36 17.31
C ALA A 70 10.01 4.83 16.28
N LEU A 71 8.74 4.42 16.42
CA LEU A 71 7.64 4.90 15.59
C LEU A 71 7.42 6.42 15.69
N ARG A 72 7.71 7.03 16.84
CA ARG A 72 7.55 8.48 17.05
C ARG A 72 8.72 9.29 16.48
N GLY A 73 9.87 8.66 16.29
CA GLY A 73 11.08 9.28 15.73
C GLY A 73 11.26 9.07 14.23
N LEU A 74 10.26 8.57 13.52
CA LEU A 74 10.35 8.35 12.08
C LEU A 74 10.46 9.68 11.33
N ASP A 75 11.49 9.78 10.49
CA ASP A 75 11.63 10.87 9.54
C ASP A 75 10.72 10.64 8.33
N PHE A 76 9.47 11.08 8.44
CA PHE A 76 8.51 10.94 7.34
C PHE A 76 8.91 11.68 6.07
N ALA A 77 9.75 12.72 6.15
CA ALA A 77 10.23 13.42 4.96
C ALA A 77 11.20 12.52 4.18
N ALA A 78 12.22 11.98 4.85
CA ALA A 78 13.14 11.01 4.25
C ALA A 78 12.39 9.77 3.72
N LEU A 79 11.47 9.21 4.51
CA LEU A 79 10.65 8.07 4.10
C LEU A 79 9.77 8.37 2.88
N SER A 80 9.22 9.58 2.78
CA SER A 80 8.44 10.01 1.62
C SER A 80 9.28 10.23 0.36
N ALA A 81 10.58 10.51 0.51
CA ALA A 81 11.55 10.51 -0.57
C ALA A 81 12.04 9.10 -0.94
N GLY A 82 11.59 8.06 -0.20
CA GLY A 82 12.00 6.68 -0.37
C GLY A 82 13.28 6.31 0.37
N GLU A 83 13.81 7.20 1.20
CA GLU A 83 15.00 6.98 2.00
C GLU A 83 14.63 6.31 3.33
N HIS A 84 14.80 5.00 3.40
CA HIS A 84 14.54 4.24 4.63
C HIS A 84 15.78 4.05 5.51
N GLY A 85 17.00 4.35 5.03
CA GLY A 85 18.23 4.29 5.86
C GLY A 85 18.48 2.94 6.55
N GLY A 86 18.04 1.84 5.93
CA GLY A 86 18.10 0.50 6.56
C GLY A 86 17.10 0.25 7.70
N LEU A 87 16.18 1.19 7.97
CA LEU A 87 15.13 1.08 8.99
C LEU A 87 14.32 -0.22 8.82
N TRP A 88 14.25 -1.02 9.88
CA TRP A 88 13.51 -2.29 9.98
C TRP A 88 13.96 -3.35 8.95
N ALA A 89 13.36 -4.53 8.93
CA ALA A 89 13.72 -5.55 7.93
C ALA A 89 12.99 -5.31 6.59
N PRO A 90 13.60 -5.62 5.43
CA PRO A 90 12.84 -5.70 4.19
C PRO A 90 11.74 -6.75 4.31
N TYR A 91 10.55 -6.45 3.81
CA TYR A 91 9.48 -7.44 3.67
C TYR A 91 9.61 -8.13 2.31
N THR A 92 9.81 -9.45 2.34
CA THR A 92 10.00 -10.31 1.15
C THR A 92 8.89 -11.37 1.02
N GLY A 93 7.80 -11.21 1.77
CA GLY A 93 6.66 -12.12 1.72
C GLY A 93 5.74 -11.86 0.53
N ASP A 94 4.59 -12.54 0.55
CA ASP A 94 3.55 -12.38 -0.47
C ASP A 94 3.03 -10.93 -0.56
N PRO A 95 2.44 -10.51 -1.70
CA PRO A 95 1.79 -9.21 -1.80
C PRO A 95 0.76 -8.98 -0.68
N LEU A 96 0.76 -7.77 -0.13
CA LEU A 96 -0.14 -7.40 0.97
C LEU A 96 -1.44 -6.81 0.40
N ALA A 97 -2.58 -7.42 0.74
CA ALA A 97 -3.90 -6.87 0.45
C ALA A 97 -4.43 -6.11 1.67
N LEU A 98 -4.42 -4.78 1.60
CA LEU A 98 -4.87 -3.92 2.70
C LEU A 98 -6.33 -3.50 2.49
N VAL A 99 -7.26 -4.20 3.15
CA VAL A 99 -8.71 -4.02 2.98
C VAL A 99 -9.25 -2.99 3.98
N CYS A 100 -9.92 -1.96 3.49
CA CYS A 100 -10.53 -0.95 4.34
C CYS A 100 -11.78 -1.49 5.04
N THR A 101 -11.73 -1.60 6.37
CA THR A 101 -12.86 -2.08 7.20
C THR A 101 -13.36 -1.02 8.21
N ASN A 102 -12.96 0.23 8.00
CA ASN A 102 -13.35 1.36 8.85
C ASN A 102 -14.85 1.65 8.74
N GLY A 103 -15.60 1.45 9.82
CA GLY A 103 -17.02 1.78 9.90
C GLY A 103 -17.35 3.16 10.49
N LYS A 104 -16.34 3.87 11.04
CA LYS A 104 -16.53 5.19 11.68
C LYS A 104 -16.69 6.31 10.64
N ARG A 105 -15.89 6.26 9.57
CA ARG A 105 -15.99 7.23 8.46
C ARG A 105 -17.20 6.94 7.58
N ASP A 106 -17.41 5.66 7.27
CA ASP A 106 -18.53 5.20 6.45
C ASP A 106 -18.82 3.72 6.73
N ARG A 107 -20.09 3.36 6.97
CA ARG A 107 -20.46 1.98 7.29
C ARG A 107 -20.24 1.01 6.12
N CYS A 108 -20.29 1.43 4.86
CA CYS A 108 -20.13 0.56 3.70
C CYS A 108 -18.77 -0.15 3.69
N CYS A 109 -17.69 0.51 4.13
CA CYS A 109 -16.39 -0.14 4.25
C CYS A 109 -16.40 -1.25 5.30
N ALA A 110 -17.06 -1.05 6.45
CA ALA A 110 -17.18 -2.13 7.44
C ALA A 110 -18.11 -3.26 6.96
N LEU A 111 -19.25 -2.92 6.34
CA LEU A 111 -20.25 -3.88 5.89
C LEU A 111 -19.75 -4.76 4.73
N LEU A 112 -19.01 -4.18 3.79
CA LEU A 112 -18.57 -4.88 2.57
C LEU A 112 -17.08 -5.29 2.64
N GLY A 113 -16.24 -4.53 3.33
CA GLY A 113 -14.81 -4.81 3.45
C GLY A 113 -14.49 -5.95 4.42
N ARG A 114 -15.21 -6.09 5.55
CA ARG A 114 -14.96 -7.19 6.51
C ARG A 114 -15.26 -8.58 5.92
N PRO A 115 -16.40 -8.79 5.23
CA PRO A 115 -16.64 -10.06 4.54
C PRO A 115 -15.56 -10.37 3.51
N LEU A 116 -15.15 -9.37 2.72
CA LEU A 116 -14.07 -9.53 1.73
C LEU A 116 -12.74 -9.91 2.39
N ALA A 117 -12.36 -9.25 3.48
CA ALA A 117 -11.13 -9.55 4.20
C ALA A 117 -11.14 -10.99 4.76
N ALA A 118 -12.27 -11.43 5.34
CA ALA A 118 -12.43 -12.78 5.84
C ALA A 118 -12.34 -13.84 4.73
N GLU A 119 -13.00 -13.60 3.60
CA GLU A 119 -12.96 -14.50 2.44
C GLU A 119 -11.54 -14.61 1.86
N LEU A 120 -10.84 -13.48 1.72
CA LEU A 120 -9.46 -13.47 1.24
C LEU A 120 -8.51 -14.16 2.22
N ALA A 121 -8.66 -13.93 3.52
CA ALA A 121 -7.85 -14.60 4.54
C ALA A 121 -8.05 -16.13 4.51
N ALA A 122 -9.28 -16.60 4.29
CA ALA A 122 -9.59 -18.03 4.14
C ALA A 122 -9.03 -18.63 2.84
N SER A 123 -8.78 -17.82 1.81
CA SER A 123 -8.28 -18.29 0.51
C SER A 123 -6.78 -18.61 0.48
N GLY A 124 -6.01 -18.09 1.44
CA GLY A 124 -4.55 -18.25 1.49
C GLY A 124 -3.78 -17.55 0.36
N LEU A 125 -4.40 -16.61 -0.38
CA LEU A 125 -3.84 -16.05 -1.61
C LEU A 125 -2.90 -14.84 -1.43
N GLY A 126 -2.54 -14.50 -0.20
CA GLY A 126 -1.59 -13.46 0.17
C GLY A 126 -1.80 -13.00 1.61
N ASP A 127 -1.03 -12.02 2.06
CA ASP A 127 -1.16 -11.47 3.41
C ASP A 127 -2.25 -10.38 3.43
N VAL A 128 -3.40 -10.72 4.01
CA VAL A 128 -4.58 -9.84 4.08
C VAL A 128 -4.60 -9.09 5.39
N TRP A 129 -4.75 -7.77 5.31
CA TRP A 129 -4.77 -6.89 6.47
C TRP A 129 -6.01 -6.01 6.46
N GLU A 130 -6.74 -5.99 7.58
CA GLU A 130 -7.75 -4.98 7.83
C GLU A 130 -7.09 -3.65 8.18
N ILE A 131 -7.49 -2.58 7.50
CA ILE A 131 -6.92 -1.24 7.72
C ILE A 131 -7.99 -0.18 7.95
N THR A 132 -7.52 0.97 8.44
CA THR A 132 -8.33 2.17 8.62
C THR A 132 -8.64 2.84 7.26
N HIS A 133 -9.29 3.99 7.28
CA HIS A 133 -9.84 4.61 6.08
C HIS A 133 -8.76 5.05 5.08
N ILE A 134 -8.91 4.64 3.82
CA ILE A 134 -8.02 5.01 2.70
C ILE A 134 -8.70 5.87 1.62
N GLY A 135 -9.87 6.43 1.91
CA GLY A 135 -10.66 7.15 0.90
C GLY A 135 -11.47 6.22 -0.02
N GLY A 136 -12.42 6.82 -0.73
CA GLY A 136 -13.23 6.10 -1.73
C GLY A 136 -14.31 5.19 -1.16
N HIS A 137 -14.84 5.46 0.03
CA HIS A 137 -15.87 4.62 0.66
C HIS A 137 -17.16 4.50 -0.19
N ARG A 138 -17.49 5.48 -1.04
CA ARG A 138 -18.55 5.36 -2.06
C ARG A 138 -18.35 4.20 -3.05
N PHE A 139 -17.13 3.71 -3.15
CA PHE A 139 -16.72 2.61 -4.00
C PHE A 139 -16.41 1.33 -3.21
N ALA A 140 -16.85 1.24 -1.95
CA ALA A 140 -16.60 0.06 -1.12
C ALA A 140 -17.09 -1.24 -1.81
N PRO A 141 -16.42 -2.39 -1.59
CA PRO A 141 -15.15 -2.54 -0.86
C PRO A 141 -13.97 -1.84 -1.54
N THR A 142 -13.11 -1.20 -0.75
CA THR A 142 -11.86 -0.62 -1.21
C THR A 142 -10.66 -1.28 -0.54
N LEU A 143 -9.57 -1.44 -1.29
CA LEU A 143 -8.31 -1.95 -0.80
C LEU A 143 -7.11 -1.25 -1.47
N LEU A 144 -5.94 -1.40 -0.88
CA LEU A 144 -4.64 -1.03 -1.43
C LEU A 144 -3.78 -2.30 -1.50
N VAL A 145 -3.05 -2.51 -2.61
CA VAL A 145 -2.14 -3.66 -2.74
C VAL A 145 -0.69 -3.22 -2.80
N LEU A 146 0.14 -3.79 -1.95
CA LEU A 146 1.59 -3.55 -1.88
C LEU A 146 2.36 -4.66 -2.63
N PRO A 147 3.55 -4.36 -3.19
CA PRO A 147 4.40 -3.20 -2.91
C PRO A 147 4.03 -1.92 -3.69
N TYR A 148 3.29 -2.03 -4.79
CA TYR A 148 3.13 -0.91 -5.73
C TYR A 148 2.14 0.17 -5.28
N GLY A 149 1.27 -0.12 -4.31
CA GLY A 149 0.35 0.89 -3.76
C GLY A 149 -0.79 1.25 -4.69
N TYR A 150 -1.28 0.30 -5.51
CA TYR A 150 -2.47 0.50 -6.33
C TYR A 150 -3.74 0.29 -5.51
N ALA A 151 -4.65 1.26 -5.57
CA ALA A 151 -5.93 1.20 -4.89
C ALA A 151 -7.00 0.60 -5.79
N TYR A 152 -7.86 -0.24 -5.24
CA TYR A 152 -8.96 -0.89 -5.94
C TYR A 152 -10.30 -0.56 -5.28
N ALA A 153 -11.37 -0.66 -6.08
CA ALA A 153 -12.74 -0.35 -5.70
C ALA A 153 -13.70 -1.42 -6.18
N ARG A 154 -14.88 -1.48 -5.55
CA ARG A 154 -15.95 -2.45 -5.83
C ARG A 154 -15.41 -3.88 -5.92
N ALA A 155 -14.42 -4.17 -5.07
CA ALA A 155 -13.63 -5.38 -5.20
C ALA A 155 -14.40 -6.61 -4.73
N SER A 156 -14.11 -7.74 -5.35
CA SER A 156 -14.57 -9.07 -4.94
C SER A 156 -13.34 -9.95 -4.68
N ALA A 157 -13.50 -11.08 -3.97
CA ALA A 157 -12.36 -11.98 -3.76
C ALA A 157 -11.77 -12.49 -5.09
N ARG A 158 -12.63 -12.71 -6.10
CA ARG A 158 -12.19 -13.09 -7.46
C ARG A 158 -11.30 -12.02 -8.09
N THR A 159 -11.69 -10.74 -8.04
CA THR A 159 -10.89 -9.67 -8.65
C THR A 159 -9.58 -9.49 -7.88
N VAL A 160 -9.61 -9.53 -6.55
CA VAL A 160 -8.41 -9.40 -5.72
C VAL A 160 -7.44 -10.57 -5.93
N LYS A 161 -7.93 -11.80 -6.12
CA LYS A 161 -7.07 -12.94 -6.50
C LYS A 161 -6.29 -12.66 -7.79
N GLY A 162 -6.96 -12.12 -8.81
CA GLY A 162 -6.31 -11.73 -10.06
C GLY A 162 -5.25 -10.64 -9.86
N VAL A 163 -5.57 -9.64 -9.04
CA VAL A 163 -4.62 -8.56 -8.69
C VAL A 163 -3.39 -9.11 -7.97
N LEU A 164 -3.56 -9.94 -6.93
CA LEU A 164 -2.43 -10.51 -6.18
C LEU A 164 -1.55 -11.39 -7.06
N GLY A 165 -2.14 -12.15 -7.99
CA GLY A 165 -1.40 -12.89 -9.00
C GLY A 165 -0.56 -11.97 -9.91
N ALA A 166 -1.17 -10.92 -10.45
CA ALA A 166 -0.46 -9.97 -11.30
C ALA A 166 0.68 -9.25 -10.55
N VAL A 167 0.46 -8.86 -9.30
CA VAL A 167 1.48 -8.17 -8.49
C VAL A 167 2.68 -9.06 -8.20
N ARG A 168 2.51 -10.37 -8.02
CA ARG A 168 3.64 -11.32 -7.92
C ARG A 168 4.54 -11.28 -9.16
N ASP A 169 3.96 -11.04 -10.33
CA ASP A 169 4.70 -10.92 -11.60
C ASP A 169 5.16 -9.48 -11.89
N GLY A 170 5.06 -8.57 -10.91
CA GLY A 170 5.40 -7.15 -11.09
C GLY A 170 4.44 -6.38 -11.99
N ARG A 171 3.19 -6.85 -12.12
CA ARG A 171 2.16 -6.27 -13.00
C ARG A 171 1.03 -5.61 -12.20
N VAL A 172 0.29 -4.74 -12.88
CA VAL A 172 -0.94 -4.11 -12.39
C VAL A 172 -2.13 -4.53 -13.24
N VAL A 173 -3.27 -4.74 -12.58
CA VAL A 173 -4.58 -4.87 -13.25
C VAL A 173 -5.26 -3.51 -13.19
N THR A 174 -5.67 -2.94 -14.34
CA THR A 174 -6.33 -1.63 -14.40
C THR A 174 -7.84 -1.72 -14.10
N GLU A 175 -8.47 -2.86 -14.39
CA GLU A 175 -9.88 -3.10 -14.09
C GLU A 175 -10.18 -2.92 -12.59
N GLY A 176 -11.12 -2.01 -12.27
CA GLY A 176 -11.46 -1.65 -10.90
C GLY A 176 -10.37 -0.90 -10.13
N CYS A 177 -9.26 -0.55 -10.77
CA CYS A 177 -8.18 0.23 -10.19
C CYS A 177 -8.56 1.71 -10.13
N ARG A 178 -8.16 2.38 -9.04
CA ARG A 178 -8.35 3.81 -8.82
C ARG A 178 -7.06 4.60 -8.88
N GLY A 179 -5.94 3.94 -9.19
CA GLY A 179 -4.64 4.54 -9.37
C GLY A 179 -3.68 4.25 -8.22
N ARG A 180 -2.44 4.69 -8.42
CA ARG A 180 -1.32 4.51 -7.49
C ARG A 180 -1.34 5.58 -6.40
N SER A 181 -1.09 5.20 -5.15
CA SER A 181 -1.14 6.12 -4.00
C SER A 181 -0.08 7.22 -4.03
N ALA A 182 0.96 7.08 -4.86
CA ALA A 182 1.99 8.08 -5.05
C ALA A 182 1.47 9.34 -5.78
N TRP A 183 0.36 9.24 -6.50
CA TRP A 183 -0.13 10.30 -7.39
C TRP A 183 -1.35 11.03 -6.83
N ASP A 184 -1.49 12.29 -7.23
CA ASP A 184 -2.72 13.05 -7.06
C ASP A 184 -3.83 12.53 -8.00
N ARG A 185 -5.05 13.02 -7.83
CA ARG A 185 -6.22 12.55 -8.60
C ARG A 185 -6.04 12.62 -10.13
N PRO A 186 -5.60 13.75 -10.73
CA PRO A 186 -5.37 13.78 -12.18
C PRO A 186 -4.20 12.87 -12.59
N GLY A 187 -3.14 12.76 -11.80
CA GLY A 187 -2.03 11.83 -12.05
C GLY A 187 -2.45 10.36 -12.02
N GLN A 188 -3.31 9.97 -11.09
CA GLN A 188 -3.90 8.62 -11.03
C GLN A 188 -4.68 8.28 -12.31
N ALA A 189 -5.52 9.22 -12.79
CA ALA A 189 -6.28 9.03 -14.01
C ALA A 189 -5.38 8.92 -15.25
N ALA A 190 -4.36 9.78 -15.34
CA ALA A 190 -3.40 9.77 -16.44
C ALA A 190 -2.55 8.49 -16.47
N ASP A 191 -2.05 8.02 -15.32
CA ASP A 191 -1.30 6.76 -15.20
C ASP A 191 -2.12 5.57 -15.72
N LEU A 192 -3.37 5.41 -15.26
CA LEU A 192 -4.23 4.33 -15.70
C LEU A 192 -4.58 4.42 -17.19
N ALA A 193 -4.91 5.61 -17.68
CA ALA A 193 -5.27 5.81 -19.07
C ALA A 193 -4.10 5.53 -20.02
N VAL A 194 -2.87 5.92 -19.66
CA VAL A 194 -1.67 5.60 -20.46
C VAL A 194 -1.38 4.09 -20.43
N ARG A 195 -1.57 3.40 -19.30
CA ARG A 195 -1.43 1.93 -19.24
C ARG A 195 -2.37 1.23 -20.19
N GLU A 196 -3.63 1.62 -20.19
CA GLU A 196 -4.64 1.04 -21.08
C GLU A 196 -4.35 1.38 -22.54
N HIS A 197 -4.01 2.64 -22.83
CA HIS A 197 -3.69 3.10 -24.18
C HIS A 197 -2.45 2.41 -24.78
N ALA A 198 -1.38 2.24 -23.98
CA ALA A 198 -0.12 1.65 -24.42
C ALA A 198 -0.06 0.13 -24.24
N GLY A 199 -1.06 -0.48 -23.57
CA GLY A 199 -1.05 -1.89 -23.20
C GLY A 199 0.08 -2.24 -22.22
N GLU A 200 0.42 -1.35 -21.28
CA GLU A 200 1.57 -1.49 -20.38
C GLU A 200 1.17 -2.16 -19.05
N PRO A 201 1.55 -3.44 -18.83
CA PRO A 201 1.13 -4.17 -17.63
C PRO A 201 2.06 -3.96 -16.43
N SER A 202 3.31 -3.52 -16.63
CA SER A 202 4.33 -3.54 -15.57
C SER A 202 4.10 -2.40 -14.59
N ALA A 203 4.03 -2.71 -13.30
CA ALA A 203 3.64 -1.75 -12.28
C ALA A 203 4.59 -0.53 -12.20
N ASP A 204 5.88 -0.74 -12.42
CA ASP A 204 6.91 0.30 -12.35
C ASP A 204 7.32 0.90 -13.70
N ALA A 205 6.67 0.52 -14.80
CA ALA A 205 7.03 1.03 -16.12
C ALA A 205 6.68 2.52 -16.31
N LEU A 206 5.65 3.03 -15.63
CA LEU A 206 5.19 4.41 -15.79
C LEU A 206 5.40 5.26 -14.54
N THR A 207 5.77 6.51 -14.75
CA THR A 207 5.91 7.55 -13.72
C THR A 207 5.16 8.81 -14.13
N VAL A 208 4.36 9.40 -13.23
CA VAL A 208 3.81 10.74 -13.43
C VAL A 208 4.94 11.74 -13.15
N LEU A 209 5.50 12.32 -14.21
CA LEU A 209 6.64 13.24 -14.13
C LEU A 209 6.19 14.64 -13.68
N ARG A 210 4.97 15.04 -14.07
CA ARG A 210 4.46 16.38 -13.76
C ARG A 210 2.95 16.46 -13.94
N THR A 211 2.29 17.15 -13.02
CA THR A 211 0.92 17.66 -13.18
C THR A 211 0.97 19.20 -13.27
N ARG A 212 0.33 19.80 -14.28
CA ARG A 212 0.17 21.25 -14.42
C ARG A 212 -1.30 21.62 -14.57
N GLY A 213 -1.68 22.79 -14.07
CA GLY A 213 -3.06 23.27 -14.08
C GLY A 213 -3.74 23.10 -12.72
N ASP A 214 -4.97 23.57 -12.65
CA ASP A 214 -5.84 23.56 -11.49
C ASP A 214 -7.25 23.10 -11.89
N ALA A 215 -8.13 22.94 -10.91
CA ALA A 215 -9.48 22.49 -11.21
C ALA A 215 -10.19 23.50 -12.13
N PRO A 216 -10.89 23.03 -13.18
CA PRO A 216 -11.24 21.63 -13.44
C PRO A 216 -10.32 20.92 -14.46
N ARG A 217 -9.18 21.48 -14.90
CA ARG A 217 -8.40 20.95 -16.03
C ARG A 217 -6.89 20.92 -15.78
N TRP A 218 -6.29 19.78 -16.07
CA TRP A 218 -4.86 19.53 -15.91
C TRP A 218 -4.23 18.97 -17.18
N ASN A 219 -2.94 19.26 -17.35
CA ASN A 219 -2.06 18.55 -18.26
C ASN A 219 -1.07 17.72 -17.44
N VAL A 220 -1.15 16.40 -17.57
CA VAL A 220 -0.27 15.45 -16.89
C VAL A 220 0.77 14.93 -17.88
N THR A 221 2.03 14.87 -17.45
CA THR A 221 3.12 14.25 -18.22
C THR A 221 3.44 12.90 -17.59
N VAL A 222 3.31 11.82 -18.36
CA VAL A 222 3.59 10.45 -17.93
C VAL A 222 4.79 9.95 -18.73
N GLY A 223 5.83 9.48 -18.05
CA GLY A 223 7.02 8.90 -18.67
C GLY A 223 7.06 7.39 -18.52
N HIS A 224 7.54 6.70 -19.56
CA HIS A 224 7.91 5.30 -19.51
C HIS A 224 9.39 5.14 -19.16
N THR A 225 9.74 4.01 -18.55
CA THR A 225 11.13 3.56 -18.38
C THR A 225 11.89 3.34 -19.70
N ASP A 226 11.22 3.31 -20.85
CA ASP A 226 11.83 3.11 -22.17
C ASP A 226 12.08 4.42 -22.92
N GLY A 227 11.80 5.55 -22.26
CA GLY A 227 11.98 6.90 -22.81
C GLY A 227 10.75 7.47 -23.52
N ARG A 228 9.68 6.70 -23.75
CA ARG A 228 8.40 7.25 -24.24
C ARG A 228 7.81 8.21 -23.20
N VAL A 229 7.18 9.27 -23.68
CA VAL A 229 6.51 10.26 -22.83
C VAL A 229 5.17 10.63 -23.44
N TRP A 230 4.12 10.63 -22.62
CA TRP A 230 2.79 11.08 -22.99
C TRP A 230 2.45 12.39 -22.29
N ARG A 231 1.73 13.25 -23.01
CA ARG A 231 0.95 14.34 -22.42
C ARG A 231 -0.51 13.91 -22.40
N VAL A 232 -1.14 14.03 -21.23
CA VAL A 232 -2.50 13.62 -20.98
C VAL A 232 -3.31 14.82 -20.52
N ALA A 233 -4.37 15.15 -21.25
CA ALA A 233 -5.33 16.16 -20.83
C ALA A 233 -6.38 15.51 -19.92
N VAL A 234 -6.52 16.02 -18.69
CA VAL A 234 -7.44 15.49 -17.68
C VAL A 234 -8.40 16.58 -17.25
N ALA A 235 -9.69 16.29 -17.19
CA ALA A 235 -10.71 17.18 -16.68
C ALA A 235 -11.47 16.55 -15.51
N ALA A 236 -11.78 17.34 -14.49
CA ALA A 236 -12.78 17.02 -13.50
C ALA A 236 -14.16 17.29 -14.11
N MET A 237 -14.99 16.26 -14.18
CA MET A 237 -16.35 16.36 -14.69
C MET A 237 -17.33 15.76 -13.70
N ASP A 238 -18.53 16.33 -13.65
CA ASP A 238 -19.65 15.75 -12.93
C ASP A 238 -20.13 14.52 -13.70
N ASP A 239 -20.15 13.35 -13.06
CA ASP A 239 -20.53 12.09 -13.71
C ASP A 239 -22.05 11.82 -13.73
N GLY A 240 -22.82 12.91 -13.74
CA GLY A 240 -24.26 12.90 -13.95
C GLY A 240 -25.04 12.59 -12.68
N LEU A 241 -25.72 11.44 -12.65
CA LEU A 241 -26.75 11.14 -11.65
C LEU A 241 -26.21 11.35 -10.23
N PRO A 242 -26.92 12.15 -9.39
CA PRO A 242 -26.51 12.33 -8.02
C PRO A 242 -26.36 10.96 -7.33
N VAL A 243 -25.17 10.68 -6.79
CA VAL A 243 -24.95 9.50 -5.97
C VAL A 243 -24.53 9.91 -4.55
N PRO A 244 -24.87 9.12 -3.53
CA PRO A 244 -24.37 9.35 -2.19
C PRO A 244 -22.85 9.32 -2.17
N ALA A 245 -22.23 10.38 -1.64
CA ALA A 245 -20.79 10.41 -1.39
C ALA A 245 -20.38 9.42 -0.30
N ALA A 246 -21.33 9.08 0.59
CA ALA A 246 -21.18 8.15 1.71
C ALA A 246 -22.48 7.38 1.96
N CYS A 247 -22.42 6.26 2.67
CA CYS A 247 -23.58 5.46 3.03
C CYS A 247 -24.60 6.27 3.85
N GLY A 248 -25.81 6.42 3.31
CA GLY A 248 -26.88 7.21 3.93
C GLY A 248 -26.70 8.72 3.81
N ALA A 249 -25.69 9.22 3.10
CA ALA A 249 -25.59 10.63 2.77
C ALA A 249 -26.58 11.02 1.66
N ALA A 250 -26.96 12.30 1.64
CA ALA A 250 -27.73 12.85 0.54
C ALA A 250 -26.95 12.68 -0.79
N PRO A 251 -27.63 12.32 -1.89
CA PRO A 251 -26.99 12.26 -3.20
C PRO A 251 -26.44 13.63 -3.62
N GLY A 252 -25.23 13.65 -4.18
CA GLY A 252 -24.62 14.84 -4.76
C GLY A 252 -23.98 14.55 -6.11
N ALA A 253 -23.65 15.59 -6.86
CA ALA A 253 -22.95 15.48 -8.14
C ALA A 253 -21.55 14.88 -7.91
N PRO A 254 -21.28 13.65 -8.36
CA PRO A 254 -20.01 13.00 -8.09
C PRO A 254 -18.99 13.48 -9.11
N GLU A 255 -17.88 14.04 -8.63
CA GLU A 255 -16.78 14.41 -9.53
C GLU A 255 -15.96 13.17 -9.91
N ARG A 256 -15.57 13.10 -11.19
CA ARG A 256 -14.65 12.11 -11.76
C ARG A 256 -13.56 12.80 -12.57
N MET A 257 -12.35 12.24 -12.51
CA MET A 257 -11.28 12.62 -13.44
C MET A 257 -11.49 11.88 -14.76
N HIS A 258 -11.66 12.63 -15.84
CA HIS A 258 -11.86 12.14 -17.19
C HIS A 258 -10.64 12.50 -18.04
N VAL A 259 -10.12 11.52 -18.76
CA VAL A 259 -9.04 11.75 -19.71
C VAL A 259 -9.66 12.16 -21.04
N GLU A 260 -9.38 13.39 -21.45
CA GLU A 260 -9.91 13.97 -22.69
C GLU A 260 -9.02 13.67 -23.90
N ASP A 261 -7.71 13.59 -23.69
CA ASP A 261 -6.73 13.31 -24.73
C ASP A 261 -5.47 12.63 -24.17
N ILE A 262 -4.85 11.78 -25.00
CA ILE A 262 -3.55 11.14 -24.74
C ILE A 262 -2.70 11.32 -26.00
N THR A 263 -1.65 12.13 -25.88
CA THR A 263 -0.73 12.39 -26.99
C THR A 263 0.67 11.88 -26.63
N LEU A 264 1.23 10.96 -27.44
CA LEU A 264 2.65 10.61 -27.36
C LEU A 264 3.49 11.79 -27.83
N VAL A 265 4.43 12.25 -27.00
CA VAL A 265 5.30 13.37 -27.31
C VAL A 265 6.52 12.85 -28.07
N ALA A 266 6.66 13.23 -29.34
CA ALA A 266 7.87 12.97 -30.11
C ALA A 266 8.99 13.95 -29.72
N GLY A 267 10.06 13.45 -29.10
CA GLY A 267 11.26 14.24 -28.81
C GLY A 267 12.09 13.69 -27.64
N GLN A 268 13.41 13.57 -27.85
CA GLN A 268 14.37 13.01 -26.89
C GLN A 268 14.29 13.69 -25.51
N VAL A 269 13.83 12.98 -24.50
CA VAL A 269 14.12 13.36 -23.11
C VAL A 269 15.50 12.80 -22.78
N THR A 270 16.51 13.66 -22.86
CA THR A 270 17.79 13.39 -22.20
C THR A 270 17.51 13.38 -20.69
N ALA A 271 17.46 12.19 -20.10
CA ALA A 271 17.44 12.03 -18.67
C ALA A 271 18.76 12.61 -18.12
N ARG A 272 18.74 13.85 -17.63
CA ARG A 272 19.81 14.32 -16.76
C ARG A 272 19.50 13.82 -15.36
N PRO A 273 20.36 12.98 -14.75
CA PRO A 273 20.16 12.56 -13.37
C PRO A 273 20.23 13.78 -12.44
N PRO A 274 19.48 13.80 -11.34
CA PRO A 274 19.65 14.82 -10.30
C PRO A 274 21.07 14.73 -9.73
N VAL A 275 21.65 15.90 -9.50
CA VAL A 275 22.96 16.10 -8.85
C VAL A 275 22.80 15.86 -7.35
#